data_AF-A0A6M3ILK6-F1
#
_entry.id   AF-A0A6M3ILK6-F1
#
_cell.length_a   1.000
_cell.length_b   1.000
_cell.length_c   1.000
_cell.angle_alpha   90.00
_cell.angle_beta   90.00
_cell.angle_gamma   90.00
#
_symmetry.space_group_name_H-M   'P 1'
#
loop_
_entity.id
_entity.type
_entity.pdbx_description
1 polymer ?
#
loop_
_entity_poly.entity_id
_entity_poly.type
_entity_poly.pdbx_seq_one_letter_code
_entity_poly.pdbx_strand_id
1 'polypeptide(L)'
;MTDQERIQSEKEKALLNQSKKFKIKVDGQEKEVTELELIELAQKGDDYTSKTQKLADERKTLQAQQEEIKGLKVIIDEMKLNPELNKTLNKVYSDFKSGKVTKPDTDSNLKRIDKLIKDADDPDQREKLRDIKEMVTELAEEIAERKTSETVKKLEGDIALLRNTSLIGLGDKIEGDIQKLEGKFGKDLVGKYKADITAMALKYPQNSVPKIFKHLCDDTEYETAVLESAKRKEKEELERKKQGSSPGGQGFTAVTEARKDKSGRTNISDIVQRVKERLGKT
;
A
#
# COMPACT_ATOMS: atom_id res chain seq x y z
N MET A 1 -15.31 -0.28 37.27
CA MET A 1 -14.29 0.49 38.00
C MET A 1 -14.74 1.93 38.04
N THR A 2 -14.87 2.50 39.23
CA THR A 2 -15.22 3.92 39.43
C THR A 2 -14.00 4.81 39.15
N ASP A 3 -14.21 6.08 38.80
CA ASP A 3 -13.11 7.01 38.49
C ASP A 3 -12.12 7.20 39.66
N GLN A 4 -12.58 6.99 40.89
CA GLN A 4 -11.74 6.97 42.09
C GLN A 4 -10.77 5.77 42.13
N GLU A 5 -11.17 4.59 41.66
CA GLU A 5 -10.30 3.41 41.58
C GLU A 5 -9.21 3.56 40.51
N ARG A 6 -9.51 4.28 39.41
CA ARG A 6 -8.52 4.61 38.37
C ARG A 6 -7.46 5.58 38.87
N ILE A 7 -7.88 6.64 39.58
CA ILE A 7 -6.97 7.65 40.15
C ILE A 7 -6.10 7.03 41.25
N GLN A 8 -6.65 6.11 42.06
CA GLN A 8 -5.88 5.39 43.08
C GLN A 8 -4.84 4.45 42.44
N SER A 9 -5.25 3.71 41.39
CA SER A 9 -4.38 2.83 40.62
C SER A 9 -3.21 3.55 39.94
N GLU A 10 -3.45 4.74 39.37
CA GLU A 10 -2.40 5.55 38.76
C GLU A 10 -1.44 6.14 39.80
N LYS A 11 -1.95 6.56 40.97
CA LYS A 11 -1.10 7.02 42.09
C LYS A 11 -0.23 5.91 42.65
N GLU A 12 -0.75 4.70 42.81
CA GLU A 12 0.04 3.53 43.24
C GLU A 12 1.12 3.15 42.22
N LYS A 13 0.80 3.16 40.92
CA LYS A 13 1.80 2.94 39.86
C LYS A 13 2.88 4.03 39.83
N ALA A 14 2.50 5.30 40.01
CA ALA A 14 3.46 6.40 40.07
C ALA A 14 4.40 6.28 41.28
N LEU A 15 3.89 5.87 42.44
CA LEU A 15 4.70 5.65 43.65
C LEU A 15 5.62 4.42 43.52
N LEU A 16 5.16 3.37 42.83
CA LEU A 16 5.95 2.17 42.55
C LEU A 16 7.10 2.48 41.57
N ASN A 17 6.85 3.30 40.54
CA ASN A 17 7.87 3.70 39.56
C ASN A 17 8.95 4.62 40.15
N GLN A 18 8.64 5.36 41.23
CA GLN A 18 9.61 6.18 41.96
C GLN A 18 10.45 5.38 42.98
N SER A 19 9.93 4.25 43.47
CA SER A 19 10.62 3.45 44.50
C SER A 19 11.53 2.36 43.93
N LYS A 20 11.27 1.88 42.72
CA LYS A 20 12.15 0.92 42.03
C LYS A 20 13.39 1.62 41.49
N LYS A 21 14.55 1.25 42.05
CA LYS A 21 15.88 1.70 41.60
C LYS A 21 16.56 0.63 40.75
N PHE A 22 17.20 1.06 39.68
CA PHE A 22 17.95 0.24 38.74
C PHE A 22 19.38 0.76 38.66
N LYS A 23 20.35 -0.15 38.61
CA LYS A 23 21.75 0.20 38.36
C LYS A 23 22.02 0.14 36.86
N ILE A 24 22.45 1.26 36.30
CA ILE A 24 22.89 1.34 34.91
C ILE A 24 24.33 1.84 34.84
N LYS A 25 25.04 1.44 33.81
CA LYS A 25 26.40 1.87 33.54
C LYS A 25 26.39 2.91 32.43
N VAL A 26 26.71 4.16 32.77
CA VAL A 26 26.79 5.28 31.81
C VAL A 26 28.22 5.82 31.88
N ASP A 27 28.89 5.88 30.73
CA ASP A 27 30.28 6.38 30.63
C ASP A 27 31.27 5.66 31.57
N GLY A 28 31.08 4.35 31.76
CA GLY A 28 31.95 3.53 32.58
C GLY A 28 31.67 3.58 34.09
N GLN A 29 30.77 4.46 34.56
CA GLN A 29 30.38 4.59 35.96
C GLN A 29 29.01 3.96 36.22
N GLU A 30 28.87 3.25 37.35
CA GLU A 30 27.59 2.71 37.80
C GLU A 30 26.77 3.80 38.49
N LYS A 31 25.55 4.02 38.01
CA LYS A 31 24.60 4.99 38.56
C LYS A 31 23.29 4.30 38.88
N GLU A 32 22.77 4.54 40.08
CA GLU A 32 21.41 4.15 40.43
C GLU A 32 20.43 5.20 39.90
N VAL A 33 19.41 4.74 39.18
CA VAL A 33 18.34 5.57 38.61
C VAL A 33 16.99 4.94 38.91
N THR A 34 15.94 5.75 38.96
CA THR A 34 14.56 5.26 39.09
C THR A 34 14.03 4.71 37.75
N GLU A 35 12.91 3.99 37.78
CA GLU A 35 12.29 3.44 36.55
C GLU A 35 11.97 4.52 35.51
N LEU A 36 11.49 5.69 35.97
CA LEU A 36 11.18 6.82 35.09
C LEU A 36 12.45 7.42 34.47
N GLU A 37 13.50 7.60 35.26
CA GLU A 37 14.79 8.11 34.76
C GLU A 37 15.45 7.13 33.79
N LEU A 38 15.28 5.82 33.99
CA LEU A 38 15.76 4.80 33.08
C LEU A 38 15.09 4.90 31.70
N ILE A 39 13.76 5.05 31.69
CA ILE A 39 12.98 5.21 30.45
C ILE A 39 13.37 6.50 29.74
N GLU A 40 13.52 7.61 30.47
CA GLU A 40 13.96 8.88 29.88
C GLU A 40 15.36 8.80 29.29
N LEU A 41 16.30 8.13 29.96
CA LEU A 41 17.67 7.97 29.47
C LEU A 41 17.71 7.07 28.22
N ALA A 42 16.90 6.01 28.18
CA ALA A 42 16.75 5.15 27.01
C ALA A 42 16.18 5.94 25.82
N GLN A 43 15.08 6.68 26.01
CA GLN A 43 14.48 7.52 24.98
C GLN A 43 15.46 8.57 24.44
N LYS A 44 16.18 9.25 25.35
CA LYS A 44 17.23 10.21 24.95
C LYS A 44 18.34 9.53 24.17
N GLY A 45 18.79 8.34 24.58
CA GLY A 45 19.82 7.56 23.89
C GLY A 45 19.41 7.18 22.46
N ASP A 46 18.18 6.71 22.28
CA ASP A 46 17.62 6.36 20.98
C ASP A 46 17.50 7.60 20.08
N ASP A 47 17.00 8.71 20.63
CA ASP A 47 16.89 9.99 19.92
C ASP A 47 18.25 10.54 19.47
N TYR A 48 19.26 10.50 20.34
CA TYR A 48 20.62 10.93 20.02
C TYR A 48 21.24 10.04 18.94
N THR A 49 21.05 8.73 19.04
CA THR A 49 21.55 7.77 18.04
C THR A 49 20.90 8.01 16.68
N SER A 50 19.58 8.18 16.64
CA SER A 50 18.83 8.48 15.41
C SER A 50 19.27 9.80 14.78
N LYS A 51 19.42 10.86 15.58
CA LYS A 51 19.88 12.18 15.10
C LYS A 51 21.32 12.13 14.60
N THR A 52 22.20 11.38 15.26
CA THR A 52 23.60 11.23 14.84
C THR A 52 23.72 10.47 13.53
N GLN A 53 22.94 9.40 13.36
CA GLN A 53 22.86 8.67 12.09
C GLN A 53 22.33 9.56 10.96
N LYS A 54 21.23 10.28 11.18
CA LYS A 54 20.69 11.23 10.19
C LYS A 54 21.70 12.30 9.81
N LEU A 55 22.40 12.88 10.77
CA LEU A 55 23.43 13.89 10.52
C LEU A 55 24.62 13.31 9.72
N ALA A 56 25.00 12.06 9.99
CA ALA A 56 26.05 11.39 9.23
C ALA A 56 25.62 11.16 7.77
N ASP A 57 24.38 10.73 7.55
CA ASP A 57 23.80 10.54 6.21
C ASP A 57 23.67 11.88 5.46
N GLU A 58 23.22 12.94 6.12
CA GLU A 58 23.16 14.30 5.58
C GLU A 58 24.56 14.82 5.20
N ARG A 59 25.59 14.57 6.03
CA ARG A 59 26.96 14.95 5.69
C ARG A 59 27.49 14.18 4.49
N LYS A 60 27.20 12.89 4.40
CA LYS A 60 27.64 12.04 3.28
C LYS A 60 26.98 12.50 1.97
N THR A 61 25.69 12.80 2.00
CA THR A 61 24.96 13.32 0.84
C THR A 61 25.45 14.70 0.41
N LEU A 62 25.67 15.62 1.36
CA LEU A 62 26.24 16.94 1.06
C LEU A 62 27.66 16.86 0.49
N GLN A 63 28.51 15.97 1.01
CA GLN A 63 29.86 15.78 0.49
C GLN A 63 29.83 15.26 -0.95
N ALA A 64 28.97 14.28 -1.25
CA ALA A 64 28.79 13.78 -2.62
C ALA A 64 28.33 14.90 -3.57
N GLN A 65 27.37 15.73 -3.15
CA GLN A 65 26.93 16.88 -3.93
C GLN A 65 28.04 17.92 -4.14
N GLN A 66 28.87 18.17 -3.12
CA GLN A 66 29.99 19.10 -3.25
C GLN A 66 31.06 18.60 -4.22
N GLU A 67 31.34 17.30 -4.24
CA GLU A 67 32.25 16.68 -5.19
C GLU A 67 31.70 16.76 -6.62
N GLU A 68 30.41 16.48 -6.80
CA GLU A 68 29.73 16.62 -8.10
C GLU A 68 29.78 18.07 -8.61
N ILE A 69 29.47 19.05 -7.75
CA ILE A 69 29.55 20.48 -8.10
C ILE A 69 30.98 20.89 -8.46
N LYS A 70 32.00 20.37 -7.75
CA LYS A 70 33.41 20.64 -8.09
C LYS A 70 33.76 20.07 -9.47
N GLY A 71 33.35 18.84 -9.78
CA GLY A 71 33.54 18.23 -11.09
C GLY A 71 32.89 19.04 -12.21
N LEU A 72 31.64 19.48 -12.00
CA LEU A 72 30.92 20.33 -12.96
C LEU A 72 31.61 21.69 -13.17
N LYS A 73 32.15 22.31 -12.12
CA LYS A 73 32.88 23.57 -12.25
C LYS A 73 34.14 23.44 -13.10
N VAL A 74 34.91 22.36 -12.93
CA VAL A 74 36.10 22.10 -13.75
C VAL A 74 35.72 22.02 -15.23
N ILE A 75 34.65 21.26 -15.55
CA ILE A 75 34.14 21.14 -16.93
C ILE A 75 33.72 22.51 -17.47
N ILE A 76 32.98 23.30 -16.68
CA ILE A 76 32.56 24.66 -17.09
C ILE A 76 33.75 25.57 -17.35
N ASP A 77 34.80 25.49 -16.53
CA ASP A 77 35.99 26.33 -16.69
C ASP A 77 36.83 25.89 -17.90
N GLU A 78 36.97 24.59 -18.15
CA GLU A 78 37.54 24.05 -19.40
C GLU A 78 36.75 24.51 -20.63
N MET A 79 35.41 24.53 -20.55
CA MET A 79 34.55 25.02 -21.62
C MET A 79 34.71 26.53 -21.88
N LYS A 80 34.98 27.33 -20.84
CA LYS A 80 35.26 28.77 -21.04
C LYS A 80 36.59 29.00 -21.73
N LEU A 81 37.57 28.15 -21.47
CA LEU A 81 38.91 28.22 -22.06
C LEU A 81 38.93 27.79 -23.53
N ASN A 82 37.96 26.98 -23.98
CA ASN A 82 37.83 26.54 -25.38
C ASN A 82 36.60 27.16 -26.09
N PRO A 83 36.78 28.22 -26.90
CA PRO A 83 35.68 28.92 -27.57
C PRO A 83 34.90 28.05 -28.57
N GLU A 84 35.55 27.07 -29.21
CA GLU A 84 34.91 26.19 -30.19
C GLU A 84 34.01 25.15 -29.52
N LEU A 85 34.47 24.60 -28.38
CA LEU A 85 33.70 23.69 -27.55
C LEU A 85 32.44 24.37 -26.99
N ASN A 86 32.59 25.61 -26.51
CA ASN A 86 31.45 26.38 -26.00
C ASN A 86 30.42 26.68 -27.10
N LYS A 87 30.87 27.01 -28.32
CA LYS A 87 29.97 27.25 -29.47
C LYS A 87 29.22 25.99 -29.89
N THR A 88 29.91 24.86 -30.00
CA THR A 88 29.28 23.59 -30.39
C THR A 88 28.29 23.11 -29.33
N LEU A 89 28.62 23.20 -28.05
CA LEU A 89 27.72 22.78 -26.98
C LEU A 89 26.47 23.67 -26.89
N ASN A 90 26.62 25.00 -26.98
CA ASN A 90 25.46 25.91 -27.00
C ASN A 90 24.54 25.64 -28.19
N LYS A 91 25.11 25.32 -29.35
CA LYS A 91 24.35 24.92 -30.54
C LYS A 91 23.58 23.61 -30.27
N VAL A 92 24.26 22.56 -29.81
CA VAL A 92 23.64 21.26 -29.48
C VAL A 92 22.55 21.42 -28.41
N TYR A 93 22.80 22.22 -27.37
CA TYR A 93 21.82 22.52 -26.32
C TYR A 93 20.60 23.27 -26.88
N SER A 94 20.80 24.23 -27.76
CA SER A 94 19.71 24.95 -28.42
C SER A 94 18.90 24.04 -29.36
N ASP A 95 19.56 23.13 -30.07
CA ASP A 95 18.93 22.14 -30.95
C ASP A 95 18.16 21.09 -30.13
N PHE A 96 18.66 20.70 -28.95
CA PHE A 96 17.96 19.83 -28.01
C PHE A 96 16.72 20.51 -27.41
N LYS A 97 16.87 21.75 -26.92
CA LYS A 97 15.76 22.53 -26.33
C LYS A 97 14.68 22.87 -27.36
N SER A 98 15.05 23.05 -28.62
CA SER A 98 14.10 23.26 -29.73
C SER A 98 13.51 21.96 -30.29
N GLY A 99 13.86 20.80 -29.72
CA GLY A 99 13.34 19.50 -30.13
C GLY A 99 13.84 19.01 -31.49
N LYS A 100 14.86 19.66 -32.07
CA LYS A 100 15.51 19.25 -33.33
C LYS A 100 16.40 18.02 -33.13
N VAL A 101 16.92 17.83 -31.92
CA VAL A 101 17.58 16.59 -31.51
C VAL A 101 16.51 15.64 -31.02
N THR A 102 15.98 14.80 -31.91
CA THR A 102 15.23 13.61 -31.51
C THR A 102 16.13 12.64 -30.76
N LYS A 103 15.54 11.75 -29.94
CA LYS A 103 16.26 10.67 -29.24
C LYS A 103 17.37 10.10 -30.13
N PRO A 104 18.58 9.86 -29.62
CA PRO A 104 19.67 9.34 -30.42
C PRO A 104 19.20 8.08 -31.11
N ASP A 105 18.92 8.19 -32.40
CA ASP A 105 18.58 7.06 -33.23
C ASP A 105 19.91 6.41 -33.58
N THR A 106 20.30 5.46 -32.74
CA THR A 106 21.56 4.71 -32.81
C THR A 106 21.77 4.18 -34.22
N ASP A 107 20.70 3.75 -34.89
CA ASP A 107 20.75 3.25 -36.27
C ASP A 107 21.16 4.34 -37.27
N SER A 108 20.68 5.57 -37.09
CA SER A 108 21.03 6.70 -37.96
C SER A 108 22.49 7.14 -37.79
N ASN A 109 23.03 7.03 -36.57
CA ASN A 109 24.40 7.40 -36.25
C ASN A 109 25.40 6.32 -36.69
N LEU A 110 25.06 5.04 -36.50
CA LEU A 110 25.85 3.92 -37.02
C LEU A 110 25.94 3.94 -38.55
N LYS A 111 24.84 4.27 -39.24
CA LYS A 111 24.84 4.47 -40.70
C LYS A 111 25.74 5.62 -41.16
N ARG A 112 25.87 6.68 -40.35
CA ARG A 112 26.80 7.80 -40.64
C ARG A 112 28.24 7.37 -40.45
N ILE A 113 28.54 6.61 -39.40
CA ILE A 113 29.88 6.05 -39.18
C ILE A 113 30.26 5.09 -40.32
N ASP A 114 29.33 4.22 -40.75
CA ASP A 114 29.54 3.33 -41.90
C ASP A 114 29.84 4.09 -43.19
N LYS A 115 29.18 5.23 -43.40
CA LYS A 115 29.44 6.11 -44.54
C LYS A 115 30.84 6.75 -44.44
N LEU A 116 31.24 7.22 -43.26
CA LEU A 116 32.58 7.77 -43.03
C LEU A 116 33.68 6.72 -43.20
N ILE A 117 33.45 5.48 -42.79
CA ILE A 117 34.38 4.35 -43.03
C ILE A 117 34.53 4.08 -44.52
N LYS A 118 33.44 4.19 -45.29
CA LYS A 118 33.44 3.96 -46.74
C LYS A 118 34.13 5.09 -47.52
N ASP A 119 33.94 6.33 -47.07
CA ASP A 119 34.45 7.54 -47.73
C ASP A 119 35.87 7.91 -47.26
N ALA A 120 36.42 7.23 -46.25
CA ALA A 120 37.78 7.47 -45.78
C ALA A 120 38.83 6.86 -46.72
N ASP A 121 39.72 7.71 -47.24
CA ASP A 121 40.78 7.29 -48.16
C ASP A 121 41.96 6.60 -47.44
N ASP A 122 42.26 7.03 -46.21
CA ASP A 122 43.38 6.55 -45.39
C ASP A 122 43.02 5.26 -44.61
N PRO A 123 43.83 4.17 -44.71
CA PRO A 123 43.64 2.95 -43.93
C PRO A 123 43.58 3.18 -42.41
N ASP A 124 44.43 4.07 -41.88
CA ASP A 124 44.53 4.30 -40.42
C ASP A 124 43.29 5.03 -39.88
N GLN A 125 42.69 5.90 -40.69
CA GLN A 125 41.43 6.56 -40.36
C GLN A 125 40.25 5.58 -40.40
N ARG A 126 40.26 4.63 -41.34
CA ARG A 126 39.24 3.58 -41.42
C ARG A 126 39.25 2.66 -40.21
N GLU A 127 40.43 2.32 -39.70
CA GLU A 127 40.57 1.50 -38.49
C GLU A 127 40.03 2.23 -37.27
N LYS A 128 40.44 3.49 -37.03
CA LYS A 128 39.92 4.31 -35.92
C LYS A 128 38.40 4.47 -35.96
N LEU A 129 37.80 4.62 -37.15
CA LEU A 129 36.36 4.72 -37.30
C LEU A 129 35.63 3.39 -37.03
N ARG A 130 36.28 2.24 -37.28
CA ARG A 130 35.77 0.92 -36.89
C ARG A 130 35.79 0.75 -35.37
N ASP A 131 36.88 1.14 -34.71
CA ASP A 131 36.97 1.10 -33.24
C ASP A 131 35.90 1.98 -32.59
N ILE A 132 35.67 3.18 -33.15
CA ILE A 132 34.59 4.07 -32.71
C ILE A 132 33.22 3.42 -32.92
N LYS A 133 33.00 2.72 -34.04
CA LYS A 133 31.75 2.01 -34.29
C LYS A 133 31.51 0.94 -33.22
N GLU A 134 32.53 0.15 -32.91
CA GLU A 134 32.47 -0.94 -31.94
C GLU A 134 32.17 -0.41 -30.52
N MET A 135 32.89 0.63 -30.08
CA MET A 135 32.62 1.28 -28.80
C MET A 135 31.20 1.85 -28.72
N VAL A 136 30.69 2.46 -29.80
CA VAL A 136 29.33 3.01 -29.83
C VAL A 136 28.27 1.91 -29.78
N THR A 137 28.52 0.75 -30.42
CA THR A 137 27.61 -0.39 -30.33
C THR A 137 27.59 -1.00 -28.93
N GLU A 138 28.74 -1.23 -28.32
CA GLU A 138 28.83 -1.78 -26.95
C GLU A 138 28.14 -0.85 -25.94
N LEU A 139 28.40 0.45 -26.00
CA LEU A 139 27.74 1.43 -25.13
C LEU A 139 26.22 1.47 -25.35
N ALA A 140 25.76 1.32 -26.59
CA ALA A 140 24.34 1.28 -26.89
C ALA A 140 23.66 0.03 -26.30
N GLU A 141 24.32 -1.12 -26.39
CA GLU A 141 23.88 -2.37 -25.78
C GLU A 141 23.83 -2.27 -24.25
N GLU A 142 24.89 -1.76 -23.61
CA GLU A 142 24.91 -1.54 -22.16
C GLU A 142 23.77 -0.61 -21.69
N ILE A 143 23.51 0.48 -22.41
CA ILE A 143 22.43 1.41 -22.07
C ILE A 143 21.07 0.73 -22.23
N ALA A 144 20.89 -0.10 -23.27
CA ALA A 144 19.67 -0.85 -23.49
C ALA A 144 19.45 -1.89 -22.38
N GLU A 145 20.50 -2.62 -21.98
CA GLU A 145 20.46 -3.57 -20.87
C GLU A 145 20.14 -2.89 -19.55
N ARG A 146 20.78 -1.76 -19.22
CA ARG A 146 20.48 -0.99 -18.00
C ARG A 146 19.03 -0.53 -17.97
N LYS A 147 18.52 0.03 -19.06
CA LYS A 147 17.11 0.44 -19.16
C LYS A 147 16.17 -0.75 -18.98
N THR A 148 16.47 -1.87 -19.62
CA THR A 148 15.68 -3.09 -19.49
C THR A 148 15.69 -3.59 -18.06
N SER A 149 16.86 -3.66 -17.42
CA SER A 149 17.03 -4.03 -16.01
C SER A 149 16.25 -3.12 -15.06
N GLU A 150 16.30 -1.80 -15.27
CA GLU A 150 15.52 -0.84 -14.48
C GLU A 150 14.01 -1.03 -14.64
N THR A 151 13.54 -1.26 -15.87
CA THR A 151 12.11 -1.53 -16.11
C THR A 151 11.67 -2.85 -15.47
N VAL A 152 12.50 -3.89 -15.54
CA VAL A 152 12.23 -5.17 -14.89
C VAL A 152 12.15 -4.98 -13.37
N LYS A 153 13.11 -4.28 -12.75
CA LYS A 153 13.08 -3.98 -11.31
C LYS A 153 11.83 -3.21 -10.89
N LYS A 154 11.39 -2.23 -11.69
CA LYS A 154 10.14 -1.50 -11.42
C LYS A 154 8.92 -2.42 -11.50
N LEU A 155 8.82 -3.23 -12.55
CA LEU A 155 7.72 -4.20 -12.71
C LEU A 155 7.71 -5.25 -11.59
N GLU A 156 8.87 -5.74 -11.16
CA GLU A 156 9.00 -6.64 -10.02
C GLU A 156 8.49 -5.98 -8.72
N GLY A 157 8.84 -4.71 -8.50
CA GLY A 157 8.33 -3.90 -7.39
C GLY A 157 6.81 -3.74 -7.44
N ASP A 158 6.25 -3.39 -8.60
CA ASP A 158 4.80 -3.25 -8.80
C ASP A 158 4.07 -4.58 -8.60
N ILE A 159 4.62 -5.69 -9.10
CA ILE A 159 4.07 -7.04 -8.89
C ILE A 159 4.11 -7.40 -7.40
N ALA A 160 5.20 -7.09 -6.68
CA ALA A 160 5.29 -7.35 -5.25
C ALA A 160 4.25 -6.53 -4.46
N LEU A 161 4.07 -5.25 -4.80
CA LEU A 161 3.04 -4.38 -4.22
C LEU A 161 1.63 -4.90 -4.50
N LEU A 162 1.35 -5.29 -5.76
CA LEU A 162 0.06 -5.87 -6.17
C LEU A 162 -0.23 -7.19 -5.47
N ARG A 163 0.78 -8.06 -5.32
CA ARG A 163 0.66 -9.31 -4.57
C ARG A 163 0.33 -9.02 -3.11
N ASN A 164 1.06 -8.12 -2.46
CA ASN A 164 0.82 -7.77 -1.06
C ASN A 164 -0.56 -7.16 -0.84
N THR A 165 -0.97 -6.19 -1.67
CA THR A 165 -2.31 -5.59 -1.58
C THR A 165 -3.43 -6.59 -1.88
N SER A 166 -3.23 -7.47 -2.85
CA SER A 166 -4.22 -8.53 -3.15
C SER A 166 -4.34 -9.55 -2.03
N LEU A 167 -3.23 -9.94 -1.39
CA LEU A 167 -3.23 -10.87 -0.26
C LEU A 167 -3.91 -10.25 0.98
N ILE A 168 -3.69 -8.96 1.25
CA ILE A 168 -4.36 -8.23 2.34
C ILE A 168 -5.88 -8.22 2.09
N GLY A 169 -6.32 -7.82 0.89
CA GLY A 169 -7.75 -7.80 0.55
C GLY A 169 -8.39 -9.20 0.55
N LEU A 170 -7.62 -10.25 0.22
CA LEU A 170 -8.08 -11.62 0.31
C LEU A 170 -8.25 -12.06 1.78
N GLY A 171 -7.32 -11.72 2.66
CA GLY A 171 -7.38 -11.99 4.09
C GLY A 171 -8.63 -11.40 4.73
N ASP A 172 -8.89 -10.11 4.49
CA ASP A 172 -10.07 -9.41 5.02
C ASP A 172 -11.38 -10.04 4.52
N LYS A 173 -11.42 -10.44 3.23
CA LYS A 173 -12.58 -11.11 2.64
C LYS A 173 -12.82 -12.47 3.29
N ILE A 174 -11.76 -13.26 3.48
CA ILE A 174 -11.83 -14.58 4.12
C ILE A 174 -12.34 -14.42 5.56
N GLU A 175 -11.78 -13.48 6.30
CA GLU A 175 -12.18 -13.23 7.69
C GLU A 175 -13.64 -12.76 7.80
N GLY A 176 -14.09 -11.87 6.91
CA GLY A 176 -15.49 -11.45 6.84
C GLY A 176 -16.45 -12.60 6.49
N ASP A 177 -16.04 -13.53 5.62
CA ASP A 177 -16.85 -14.71 5.30
C ASP A 177 -16.84 -15.76 6.43
N ILE A 178 -15.74 -15.91 7.16
CA ILE A 178 -15.67 -16.73 8.38
C ILE A 178 -16.62 -16.16 9.45
N GLN A 179 -16.63 -14.84 9.68
CA GLN A 179 -17.56 -14.22 10.62
C GLN A 179 -19.04 -14.47 10.25
N LYS A 180 -19.37 -14.47 8.94
CA LYS A 180 -20.72 -14.84 8.47
C LYS A 180 -21.05 -16.31 8.75
N LEU A 181 -20.07 -17.21 8.66
CA LEU A 181 -20.24 -18.61 9.03
C LEU A 181 -20.43 -18.76 10.54
N GLU A 182 -19.61 -18.09 11.35
CA GLU A 182 -19.74 -18.07 12.82
C GLU A 182 -21.14 -17.58 13.24
N GLY A 183 -21.68 -16.57 12.54
CA GLY A 183 -23.05 -16.08 12.78
C GLY A 183 -24.14 -17.11 12.45
N LYS A 184 -23.91 -18.00 11.48
CA LYS A 184 -24.87 -19.02 11.01
C LYS A 184 -24.78 -20.33 11.80
N PHE A 185 -23.57 -20.81 12.04
CA PHE A 185 -23.30 -22.15 12.58
C PHE A 185 -22.74 -22.12 14.01
N GLY A 186 -22.52 -20.93 14.57
CA GLY A 186 -21.93 -20.76 15.90
C GLY A 186 -20.41 -20.60 15.84
N LYS A 187 -19.87 -19.91 16.85
CA LYS A 187 -18.42 -19.67 16.97
C LYS A 187 -17.64 -20.93 17.29
N ASP A 188 -18.24 -21.87 18.02
CA ASP A 188 -17.53 -23.07 18.49
C ASP A 188 -17.21 -24.02 17.34
N LEU A 189 -18.22 -24.34 16.50
CA LEU A 189 -18.02 -25.21 15.35
C LEU A 189 -17.10 -24.59 14.31
N VAL A 190 -17.35 -23.33 13.92
CA VAL A 190 -16.53 -22.65 12.91
C VAL A 190 -15.12 -22.38 13.43
N GLY A 191 -14.97 -22.12 14.74
CA GLY A 191 -13.69 -21.93 15.41
C GLY A 191 -12.79 -23.16 15.32
N LYS A 192 -13.35 -24.37 15.45
CA LYS A 192 -12.62 -25.66 15.31
C LYS A 192 -11.93 -25.78 13.95
N TYR A 193 -12.58 -25.33 12.88
CA TYR A 193 -12.07 -25.43 11.50
C TYR A 193 -11.47 -24.12 10.97
N LYS A 194 -11.41 -23.05 11.77
CA LYS A 194 -11.05 -21.70 11.31
C LYS A 194 -9.67 -21.64 10.65
N ALA A 195 -8.68 -22.30 11.25
CA ALA A 195 -7.32 -22.33 10.72
C ALA A 195 -7.27 -23.03 9.34
N ASP A 196 -7.93 -24.18 9.22
CA ASP A 196 -7.96 -24.98 7.99
C ASP A 196 -8.75 -24.30 6.87
N ILE A 197 -9.88 -23.66 7.21
CA ILE A 197 -10.66 -22.85 6.28
C ILE A 197 -9.80 -21.70 5.76
N THR A 198 -9.07 -21.01 6.63
CA THR A 198 -8.22 -19.87 6.26
C THR A 198 -7.08 -20.33 5.33
N ALA A 199 -6.41 -21.43 5.67
CA ALA A 199 -5.33 -21.99 4.87
C ALA A 199 -5.82 -22.45 3.48
N MET A 200 -6.96 -23.16 3.41
CA MET A 200 -7.53 -23.59 2.14
C MET A 200 -8.08 -22.42 1.30
N ALA A 201 -8.65 -21.39 1.93
CA ALA A 201 -9.15 -20.23 1.20
C ALA A 201 -8.02 -19.37 0.63
N LEU A 202 -6.86 -19.29 1.31
CA LEU A 202 -5.65 -18.68 0.77
C LEU A 202 -5.07 -19.49 -0.41
N LYS A 203 -5.10 -20.83 -0.31
CA LYS A 203 -4.59 -21.72 -1.36
C LYS A 203 -5.51 -21.76 -2.60
N TYR A 204 -6.82 -21.66 -2.39
CA TYR A 204 -7.84 -21.77 -3.45
C TYR A 204 -8.82 -20.58 -3.41
N PRO A 205 -8.38 -19.36 -3.79
CA PRO A 205 -9.16 -18.14 -3.66
C PRO A 205 -10.45 -18.09 -4.51
N GLN A 206 -10.57 -18.98 -5.50
CA GLN A 206 -11.77 -19.13 -6.34
C GLN A 206 -12.90 -19.87 -5.61
N ASN A 207 -12.59 -20.66 -4.59
CA ASN A 207 -13.59 -21.40 -3.83
C ASN A 207 -14.17 -20.51 -2.72
N SER A 208 -15.48 -20.57 -2.54
CA SER A 208 -16.13 -19.82 -1.47
C SER A 208 -15.85 -20.45 -0.12
N VAL A 209 -15.61 -19.63 0.90
CA VAL A 209 -15.39 -20.06 2.29
C VAL A 209 -16.48 -21.02 2.80
N PRO A 210 -17.79 -20.83 2.50
CA PRO A 210 -18.81 -21.79 2.88
C PRO A 210 -18.68 -23.17 2.23
N LYS A 211 -18.20 -23.24 0.98
CA LYS A 211 -17.98 -24.51 0.29
C LYS A 211 -16.77 -25.24 0.87
N ILE A 212 -15.71 -24.49 1.20
CA ILE A 212 -14.53 -25.02 1.89
C ILE A 212 -14.93 -25.56 3.27
N PHE A 213 -15.70 -24.79 4.03
CA PHE A 213 -16.20 -25.21 5.34
C PHE A 213 -17.02 -26.50 5.26
N LYS A 214 -17.93 -26.62 4.29
CA LYS A 214 -18.74 -27.84 4.11
C LYS A 214 -17.89 -29.08 3.82
N HIS A 215 -16.75 -28.93 3.14
CA HIS A 215 -15.86 -30.05 2.85
C HIS A 215 -14.92 -30.41 4.01
N LEU A 216 -14.68 -29.46 4.93
CA LEU A 216 -13.82 -29.65 6.10
C LEU A 216 -14.58 -30.14 7.32
N CYS A 217 -15.83 -29.71 7.48
CA CYS A 217 -16.67 -30.09 8.60
C CYS A 217 -17.17 -31.52 8.42
N ASP A 218 -17.18 -32.30 9.50
CA ASP A 218 -17.85 -33.60 9.51
C ASP A 218 -19.33 -33.43 9.16
N ASP A 219 -19.87 -34.31 8.30
CA ASP A 219 -21.24 -34.22 7.79
C ASP A 219 -22.28 -34.21 8.93
N THR A 220 -22.03 -34.97 10.00
CA THR A 220 -22.92 -35.04 11.18
C THR A 220 -22.90 -33.74 12.00
N GLU A 221 -21.72 -33.16 12.20
CA GLU A 221 -21.56 -31.85 12.87
C GLU A 221 -22.21 -30.73 12.04
N TYR A 222 -22.08 -30.81 10.72
CA TYR A 222 -22.69 -29.85 9.81
C TYR A 222 -24.21 -29.92 9.84
N GLU A 223 -24.79 -31.12 9.74
CA GLU A 223 -26.25 -31.32 9.78
C GLU A 223 -26.86 -30.87 11.10
N THR A 224 -26.22 -31.20 12.23
CA THR A 224 -26.67 -30.76 13.55
C THR A 224 -26.63 -29.24 13.68
N ALA A 225 -25.57 -28.58 13.22
CA ALA A 225 -25.48 -27.12 13.22
C ALA A 225 -26.51 -26.46 12.28
N VAL A 226 -26.84 -27.08 11.13
CA VAL A 226 -27.93 -26.61 10.26
C VAL A 226 -29.26 -26.66 11.01
N LEU A 227 -29.56 -27.76 11.70
CA LEU A 227 -30.78 -27.92 12.48
C LEU A 227 -30.87 -26.91 13.63
N GLU A 228 -29.77 -26.68 14.35
CA GLU A 228 -29.72 -25.67 15.41
C GLU A 228 -29.90 -24.25 14.86
N SER A 229 -29.28 -23.93 13.73
CA SER A 229 -29.46 -22.64 13.07
C SER A 229 -30.91 -22.39 12.65
N ALA A 230 -31.61 -23.43 12.19
CA ALA A 230 -33.02 -23.37 11.82
C ALA A 230 -33.91 -23.11 13.06
N LYS A 231 -33.69 -23.87 14.14
CA LYS A 231 -34.39 -23.67 15.43
C LYS A 231 -34.17 -22.26 15.99
N ARG A 232 -32.94 -21.74 15.88
CA ARG A 232 -32.61 -20.39 16.34
C ARG A 232 -33.35 -19.33 15.53
N LYS A 233 -33.38 -19.44 14.19
CA LYS A 233 -34.15 -18.54 13.33
C LYS A 233 -35.65 -18.58 13.62
N GLU A 234 -36.19 -19.78 13.84
CA GLU A 234 -37.59 -19.95 14.21
C GLU A 234 -37.90 -19.27 15.56
N LYS A 235 -37.00 -19.40 16.55
CA LYS A 235 -37.12 -18.71 17.83
C LYS A 235 -37.03 -17.18 17.68
N GLU A 236 -36.07 -16.68 16.90
CA GLU A 236 -35.93 -15.25 16.61
C GLU A 236 -37.18 -14.69 15.89
N GLU A 237 -37.75 -15.45 14.95
CA GLU A 237 -39.00 -15.09 14.27
C GLU A 237 -40.20 -15.07 15.23
N LEU A 238 -40.28 -16.05 16.14
CA LEU A 238 -41.32 -16.14 17.14
C LEU A 238 -41.21 -14.99 18.17
N GLU A 239 -40.00 -14.60 18.55
CA GLU A 239 -39.76 -13.40 19.37
C GLU A 239 -40.13 -12.11 18.64
N ARG A 240 -39.80 -11.99 17.35
CA ARG A 240 -40.26 -10.87 16.51
C ARG A 240 -41.78 -10.78 16.43
N LYS A 241 -42.46 -11.92 16.24
CA LYS A 241 -43.93 -12.02 16.27
C LYS A 241 -44.49 -11.59 17.63
N LYS A 242 -43.89 -12.03 18.73
CA LYS A 242 -44.27 -11.63 20.10
C LYS A 242 -44.08 -10.13 20.34
N GLN A 243 -43.07 -9.52 19.74
CA GLN A 243 -42.82 -8.07 19.77
C GLN A 243 -43.71 -7.27 18.80
N GLY A 244 -44.73 -7.89 18.21
CA GLY A 244 -45.68 -7.22 17.32
C GLY A 244 -45.15 -6.91 15.92
N SER A 245 -43.98 -7.45 15.56
CA SER A 245 -43.44 -7.34 14.19
C SER A 245 -43.88 -8.55 13.38
N SER A 246 -44.95 -8.36 12.59
CA SER A 246 -45.43 -9.39 11.65
C SER A 246 -44.37 -9.69 10.58
N PRO A 247 -44.15 -10.97 10.19
CA PRO A 247 -43.27 -11.33 9.10
C PRO A 247 -44.02 -11.09 7.79
N GLY A 248 -43.82 -9.90 7.23
CA GLY A 248 -44.54 -9.47 6.03
C GLY A 248 -44.65 -7.96 5.98
N GLY A 249 -43.51 -7.28 5.82
CA GLY A 249 -43.46 -5.88 5.45
C GLY A 249 -43.31 -4.89 6.61
N GLN A 250 -42.08 -4.58 6.97
CA GLN A 250 -41.72 -3.17 7.16
C GLN A 250 -41.66 -2.50 5.78
N GLY A 251 -42.81 -2.40 5.12
CA GLY A 251 -43.06 -1.30 4.23
C GLY A 251 -44.05 -0.44 4.99
N PHE A 252 -43.67 0.79 5.34
CA PHE A 252 -44.65 1.80 5.73
C PHE A 252 -45.67 1.97 4.59
N THR A 253 -46.71 1.16 4.59
CA THR A 253 -47.87 1.36 3.73
C THR A 253 -48.67 2.45 4.40
N ALA A 254 -48.65 3.63 3.79
CA ALA A 254 -49.53 4.73 4.17
C ALA A 254 -50.96 4.19 4.25
N VAL A 255 -51.68 4.59 5.30
CA VAL A 255 -53.02 4.11 5.64
C VAL A 255 -54.01 4.51 4.53
N THR A 256 -53.72 5.62 3.84
CA THR A 256 -54.48 6.07 2.68
C THR A 256 -54.03 5.38 1.39
N GLU A 257 -55.00 4.77 0.70
CA GLU A 257 -54.84 4.32 -0.69
C GLU A 257 -54.76 5.54 -1.63
N ALA A 258 -53.79 5.51 -2.54
CA ALA A 258 -53.58 6.62 -3.46
C ALA A 258 -54.64 6.59 -4.57
N ARG A 259 -55.42 7.66 -4.70
CA ARG A 259 -56.48 7.71 -5.72
C ARG A 259 -55.84 7.95 -7.09
N LYS A 260 -56.20 7.10 -8.05
CA LYS A 260 -55.76 7.24 -9.45
C LYS A 260 -56.82 7.97 -10.25
N ASP A 261 -56.38 8.87 -11.12
CA ASP A 261 -57.27 9.48 -12.12
C ASP A 261 -57.66 8.46 -13.21
N LYS A 262 -58.54 8.87 -14.12
CA LYS A 262 -58.99 8.03 -15.25
C LYS A 262 -57.86 7.62 -16.20
N SER A 263 -56.69 8.25 -16.09
CA SER A 263 -55.48 7.95 -16.86
C SER A 263 -54.48 7.09 -16.07
N GLY A 264 -54.84 6.63 -14.87
CA GLY A 264 -54.00 5.80 -14.00
C GLY A 264 -52.91 6.56 -13.24
N ARG A 265 -52.88 7.90 -13.30
CA ARG A 265 -51.89 8.74 -12.63
C ARG A 265 -52.36 9.07 -11.20
N THR A 266 -51.42 9.04 -10.27
CA THR A 266 -51.65 9.41 -8.88
C THR A 266 -51.50 10.92 -8.69
N ASN A 267 -52.44 11.52 -7.96
CA ASN A 267 -52.37 12.94 -7.64
C ASN A 267 -51.18 13.26 -6.71
N ILE A 268 -50.53 14.39 -6.95
CA ILE A 268 -49.35 14.82 -6.16
C ILE A 268 -49.73 15.02 -4.68
N SER A 269 -50.95 15.50 -4.41
CA SER A 269 -51.49 15.63 -3.05
C SER A 269 -51.46 14.30 -2.28
N ASP A 270 -51.86 13.21 -2.94
CA ASP A 270 -51.94 11.88 -2.34
C ASP A 270 -50.53 11.32 -2.10
N ILE A 271 -49.58 11.61 -3.00
CA ILE A 271 -48.17 11.24 -2.81
C ILE A 271 -47.59 11.96 -1.59
N VAL A 272 -47.81 13.26 -1.47
CA VAL A 272 -47.31 14.07 -0.34
C VAL A 272 -47.95 13.62 0.98
N GLN A 273 -49.24 13.30 0.98
CA GLN A 273 -49.93 12.81 2.16
C GLN A 273 -49.40 11.45 2.61
N ARG A 274 -49.11 10.53 1.67
CA ARG A 274 -48.47 9.25 1.99
C ARG A 274 -47.05 9.42 2.52
N VAL A 275 -46.29 10.42 2.05
CA VAL A 275 -44.96 10.74 2.59
C VAL A 275 -45.07 11.30 4.01
N LYS A 276 -46.05 12.17 4.28
CA LYS A 276 -46.34 12.69 5.63
C LYS A 276 -46.73 11.59 6.62
N GLU A 277 -47.63 10.70 6.21
CA GLU A 277 -48.03 9.52 6.99
C GLU A 277 -46.83 8.59 7.28
N ARG A 278 -45.94 8.40 6.29
CA ARG A 278 -44.69 7.62 6.47
C ARG A 278 -43.71 8.26 7.46
N LEU A 279 -43.71 9.59 7.57
CA LEU A 279 -42.86 10.34 8.48
C LEU A 279 -43.49 10.53 9.86
N GLY A 280 -44.67 9.95 10.12
CA GLY A 280 -45.39 10.10 11.40
C GLY A 280 -45.89 11.53 11.65
N LYS A 281 -45.98 12.36 10.60
CA LYS A 281 -46.46 13.73 10.66
C LYS A 281 -47.86 13.77 10.07
N THR A 282 -48.88 13.56 10.90
CA THR A 282 -50.28 13.84 10.53
C THR A 282 -50.50 15.33 10.35
#